data_AF-Q0IM59-F1
#
_entry.id   AF-Q0IM59-F1
#
_cell.length_a   1.000
_cell.length_b   1.000
_cell.length_c   1.000
_cell.angle_alpha   90.00
_cell.angle_beta   90.00
_cell.angle_gamma   90.00
#
_symmetry.space_group_name_H-M   'P 1'
#
loop_
_entity.id
_entity.type
_entity.pdbx_description
1 polymer ?
#
loop_
_entity_poly.entity_id
_entity_poly.type
_entity_poly.pdbx_seq_one_letter_code
_entity_poly.pdbx_strand_id
1 'polypeptide(L)'
;IMEMVLKSTDDRARREMKALVLNLLKDSNHCTDGSSDISSELLYSSCQGCLDRLRLLFSEATGQEFSVELTRQITLETDNLLWLVEILVNQRICDDFVALWANQSKIAELHGKLPVASRHTVSCITARLFVGIGRGEMLPSKNTRLLLLQVWLQPLIDDYSWLQCSCRSFDRKLVEEGIGQTILTLPLEDQRSMLLAWLGRFLKLGDNCPNLQRAFEVWWRRTFVRPYVSQAR
;
A
#
# COMPACT_ATOMS: atom_id res chain seq x y z
N ILE A 1 -11.82 20.49 -9.61
CA ILE A 1 -12.56 19.20 -9.72
C ILE A 1 -12.18 18.25 -8.58
N MET A 2 -10.90 17.90 -8.43
CA MET A 2 -10.45 16.96 -7.38
C MET A 2 -10.94 17.33 -5.97
N GLU A 3 -10.72 18.57 -5.54
CA GLU A 3 -11.21 19.02 -4.22
C GLU A 3 -12.72 18.86 -4.03
N MET A 4 -13.52 19.08 -5.08
CA MET A 4 -14.98 18.92 -5.01
C MET A 4 -15.36 17.45 -4.82
N VAL A 5 -14.65 16.53 -5.48
CA VAL A 5 -14.85 15.09 -5.31
C VAL A 5 -14.44 14.66 -3.90
N LEU A 6 -13.28 15.11 -3.41
CA LEU A 6 -12.75 14.74 -2.10
C LEU A 6 -13.62 15.25 -0.93
N LYS A 7 -14.24 16.43 -1.09
CA LYS A 7 -15.12 17.06 -0.08
C LYS A 7 -16.58 16.60 -0.16
N SER A 8 -16.95 15.77 -1.15
CA SER A 8 -18.33 15.33 -1.34
C SER A 8 -18.80 14.35 -0.26
N THR A 9 -19.97 14.63 0.33
CA THR A 9 -20.59 13.79 1.36
C THR A 9 -21.48 12.68 0.79
N ASP A 10 -21.87 12.73 -0.48
CA ASP A 10 -22.70 11.70 -1.11
C ASP A 10 -21.81 10.56 -1.64
N ASP A 11 -21.92 9.38 -1.01
CA ASP A 11 -21.08 8.22 -1.33
C ASP A 11 -21.30 7.67 -2.74
N ARG A 12 -22.50 7.81 -3.31
CA ARG A 12 -22.78 7.31 -4.66
C ARG A 12 -22.23 8.27 -5.70
N ALA A 13 -22.60 9.55 -5.62
CA ALA A 13 -22.12 10.59 -6.53
C ALA A 13 -20.59 10.70 -6.47
N ARG A 14 -19.99 10.62 -5.27
CA ARG A 14 -18.54 10.61 -5.13
C ARG A 14 -17.89 9.44 -5.86
N ARG A 15 -18.41 8.21 -5.73
CA ARG A 15 -17.87 7.03 -6.44
C ARG A 15 -18.00 7.15 -7.96
N GLU A 16 -19.16 7.57 -8.45
CA GLU A 16 -19.40 7.77 -9.89
C GLU A 16 -18.47 8.84 -10.46
N MET A 17 -18.32 9.98 -9.77
CA MET A 17 -17.42 11.06 -10.19
C MET A 17 -15.94 10.67 -10.08
N LYS A 18 -15.54 9.91 -9.05
CA LYS A 18 -14.19 9.36 -8.95
C LYS A 18 -13.84 8.49 -10.16
N ALA A 19 -14.74 7.59 -10.56
CA ALA A 19 -14.55 6.72 -11.71
C ALA A 19 -14.47 7.53 -13.02
N LEU A 20 -15.36 8.50 -13.21
CA LEU A 20 -15.36 9.37 -14.38
C LEU A 20 -14.08 10.19 -14.48
N VAL A 21 -13.70 10.90 -13.41
CA VAL A 21 -12.48 11.72 -13.38
C VAL A 21 -11.24 10.85 -13.62
N LEU A 22 -11.16 9.67 -13.01
CA LEU A 22 -10.04 8.76 -13.23
C LEU A 22 -9.92 8.33 -14.70
N ASN A 23 -11.04 8.00 -15.36
CA ASN A 23 -11.06 7.62 -16.77
C ASN A 23 -10.66 8.78 -17.68
N LEU A 24 -11.21 9.98 -17.45
CA LEU A 24 -10.85 11.18 -18.22
C LEU A 24 -9.35 11.51 -18.09
N LEU A 25 -8.77 11.34 -16.90
CA LEU A 25 -7.34 11.56 -16.68
C LEU A 25 -6.47 10.54 -17.42
N LYS A 26 -6.89 9.26 -17.45
CA LYS A 26 -6.20 8.22 -18.23
C LYS A 26 -6.15 8.57 -19.72
N ASP A 27 -7.25 9.06 -20.27
CA ASP A 27 -7.34 9.45 -21.68
C ASP A 27 -6.47 10.69 -22.00
N SER A 28 -6.34 11.61 -21.03
CA SER A 28 -5.57 12.85 -21.20
C SER A 28 -4.04 12.67 -21.16
N ASN A 29 -3.53 11.58 -20.60
CA ASN A 29 -2.09 11.35 -20.45
C ASN A 29 -1.34 11.19 -21.80
N HIS A 30 -2.05 11.18 -22.93
CA HIS A 30 -1.46 11.22 -24.27
C HIS A 30 -1.07 12.63 -24.75
N CYS A 31 -1.43 13.68 -24.02
CA CYS A 31 -1.13 15.07 -24.36
C CYS A 31 -0.34 15.73 -23.22
N THR A 32 0.99 15.63 -23.22
CA THR A 32 1.84 16.26 -22.20
C THR A 32 2.54 17.51 -22.74
N ASP A 33 1.90 18.67 -22.55
CA ASP A 33 2.53 19.99 -22.59
C ASP A 33 2.45 20.60 -21.19
N GLY A 34 3.59 20.75 -20.49
CA GLY A 34 3.88 21.67 -19.36
C GLY A 34 2.97 21.74 -18.12
N SER A 35 1.74 21.25 -18.15
CA SER A 35 0.76 21.34 -17.06
C SER A 35 0.93 20.25 -16.01
N SER A 36 1.88 19.33 -16.21
CA SER A 36 2.10 18.18 -15.31
C SER A 36 2.47 18.61 -13.90
N ASP A 37 3.32 19.63 -13.76
CA ASP A 37 3.95 19.94 -12.48
C ASP A 37 2.97 20.56 -11.49
N ILE A 38 2.09 21.45 -11.95
CA ILE A 38 1.03 22.03 -11.10
C ILE A 38 0.03 20.93 -10.69
N SER A 39 -0.25 19.97 -11.56
CA SER A 39 -1.16 18.87 -11.24
C SER A 39 -0.59 17.91 -10.19
N SER A 40 0.73 17.66 -10.21
CA SER A 40 1.38 16.77 -9.24
C SER A 40 1.41 17.40 -7.85
N GLU A 41 1.74 18.69 -7.72
CA GLU A 41 1.73 19.39 -6.44
C GLU A 41 0.33 19.40 -5.79
N LEU A 42 -0.72 19.61 -6.59
CA LEU A 42 -2.11 19.54 -6.12
C LEU A 42 -2.53 18.12 -5.69
N LEU A 43 -2.05 17.09 -6.38
CA LEU A 43 -2.30 15.70 -5.99
C LEU A 43 -1.59 15.35 -4.69
N TYR A 44 -0.33 15.72 -4.55
CA TYR A 44 0.46 15.45 -3.36
C TYR A 44 -0.03 16.21 -2.13
N SER A 45 -0.41 17.48 -2.28
CA SER A 45 -1.06 18.25 -1.21
C SER A 45 -2.41 17.64 -0.80
N SER A 46 -3.19 17.12 -1.77
CA SER A 46 -4.43 16.39 -1.47
C SER A 46 -4.16 15.09 -0.69
N CYS A 47 -3.14 14.32 -1.07
CA CYS A 47 -2.70 13.13 -0.35
C CYS A 47 -2.27 13.47 1.09
N GLN A 48 -1.44 14.50 1.26
CA GLN A 48 -1.01 14.97 2.58
C GLN A 48 -2.20 15.37 3.45
N GLY A 49 -3.14 16.14 2.91
CA GLY A 49 -4.35 16.55 3.64
C GLY A 49 -5.21 15.36 4.09
N CYS A 50 -5.35 14.32 3.27
CA CYS A 50 -6.07 13.11 3.67
C CYS A 50 -5.30 12.33 4.76
N LEU A 51 -3.97 12.24 4.67
CA LEU A 51 -3.13 11.62 5.71
C LEU A 51 -3.20 12.36 7.05
N ASP A 52 -3.21 13.69 7.02
CA ASP A 52 -3.31 14.52 8.22
C ASP A 52 -4.66 14.30 8.92
N ARG A 53 -5.77 14.29 8.16
CA ARG A 53 -7.09 13.95 8.70
C ARG A 53 -7.13 12.52 9.22
N LEU A 54 -6.58 11.55 8.48
CA LEU A 54 -6.50 10.16 8.93
C LEU A 54 -5.73 10.01 10.25
N ARG A 55 -4.63 10.74 10.42
CA ARG A 55 -3.84 10.75 11.67
C ARG A 55 -4.65 11.27 12.85
N LEU A 56 -5.45 12.32 12.65
CA LEU A 56 -6.35 12.86 13.68
C LEU A 56 -7.43 11.83 14.05
N LEU A 57 -8.10 11.25 13.05
CA LEU A 57 -9.15 10.23 13.26
C LEU A 57 -8.61 9.00 14.01
N PHE A 58 -7.41 8.53 13.66
CA PHE A 58 -6.79 7.40 14.35
C PHE A 58 -6.42 7.74 15.80
N SER A 59 -6.02 8.98 16.06
CA SER A 59 -5.69 9.43 17.42
C SER A 59 -6.95 9.50 18.29
N GLU A 60 -8.04 10.06 17.75
CA GLU A 60 -9.35 10.10 18.40
C GLU A 60 -9.89 8.69 18.69
N ALA A 61 -9.77 7.79 17.72
CA ALA A 61 -10.23 6.40 17.83
C ALA A 61 -9.52 5.58 18.93
N THR A 62 -8.32 6.01 19.36
CA THR A 62 -7.62 5.36 20.48
C THR A 62 -8.00 5.87 21.86
N GLY A 63 -8.70 7.02 21.95
CA GLY A 63 -9.07 7.65 23.23
C GLY A 63 -10.56 7.57 23.57
N GLN A 64 -11.42 7.20 22.62
CA GLN A 64 -12.87 7.16 22.79
C GLN A 64 -13.44 5.77 22.47
N GLU A 65 -14.68 5.51 22.91
CA GLU A 65 -15.42 4.36 22.41
C GLU A 65 -15.60 4.47 20.90
N PHE A 66 -15.21 3.39 20.22
CA PHE A 66 -15.19 3.32 18.77
C PHE A 66 -16.61 3.49 18.19
N SER A 67 -16.84 4.56 17.42
CA SER A 67 -18.16 4.89 16.86
C SER A 67 -18.30 4.53 15.38
N VAL A 68 -19.55 4.29 14.96
CA VAL A 68 -19.89 4.05 13.53
C VAL A 68 -19.51 5.27 12.67
N GLU A 69 -19.67 6.48 13.21
CA GLU A 69 -19.32 7.72 12.50
C GLU A 69 -17.81 7.83 12.27
N LEU A 70 -17.00 7.46 13.27
CA LEU A 70 -15.55 7.44 13.14
C LEU A 70 -15.08 6.41 12.11
N THR A 71 -15.71 5.23 12.10
CA THR A 71 -15.51 4.20 11.07
C THR A 71 -15.75 4.77 9.67
N ARG A 72 -16.87 5.49 9.51
CA ARG A 72 -17.29 6.08 8.24
C ARG A 72 -16.29 7.14 7.76
N GLN A 73 -15.80 7.99 8.68
CA GLN A 73 -14.81 9.01 8.37
C GLN A 73 -13.46 8.41 7.99
N ILE A 74 -12.98 7.38 8.71
CA ILE A 74 -11.75 6.66 8.34
C ILE A 74 -11.90 6.02 6.95
N THR A 75 -13.03 5.36 6.70
CA THR A 75 -13.35 4.74 5.40
C THR A 75 -13.36 5.78 4.28
N LEU A 76 -13.94 6.96 4.54
CA LEU A 76 -13.97 8.06 3.59
C LEU A 76 -12.57 8.57 3.23
N GLU A 77 -11.73 8.86 4.22
CA GLU A 77 -10.39 9.39 3.98
C GLU A 77 -9.48 8.37 3.29
N THR A 78 -9.62 7.09 3.64
CA THR A 78 -8.87 6.00 2.99
C THR A 78 -9.35 5.71 1.57
N ASP A 79 -10.65 5.78 1.29
CA ASP A 79 -11.21 5.70 -0.07
C ASP A 79 -10.76 6.90 -0.94
N ASN A 80 -10.65 8.08 -0.34
CA ASN A 80 -10.06 9.27 -0.97
C ASN A 80 -8.58 9.07 -1.32
N LEU A 81 -7.79 8.58 -0.36
CA LEU A 81 -6.38 8.27 -0.59
C LEU A 81 -6.19 7.21 -1.67
N LEU A 82 -6.94 6.10 -1.63
CA LEU A 82 -6.81 5.04 -2.62
C LEU A 82 -7.13 5.55 -4.03
N TRP A 83 -8.13 6.41 -4.18
CA TRP A 83 -8.44 7.04 -5.45
C TRP A 83 -7.32 7.97 -5.94
N LEU A 84 -6.73 8.78 -5.06
CA LEU A 84 -5.57 9.61 -5.40
C LEU A 84 -4.36 8.76 -5.81
N VAL A 85 -4.12 7.62 -5.14
CA VAL A 85 -3.08 6.66 -5.52
C VAL A 85 -3.31 6.13 -6.93
N GLU A 86 -4.54 5.77 -7.31
CA GLU A 86 -4.83 5.33 -8.68
C GLU A 86 -4.53 6.44 -9.71
N ILE A 87 -4.80 7.71 -9.39
CA ILE A 87 -4.43 8.84 -10.27
C ILE A 87 -2.90 8.93 -10.40
N LEU A 88 -2.18 8.90 -9.28
CA LEU A 88 -0.70 8.98 -9.27
C LEU A 88 -0.06 7.82 -10.03
N VAL A 89 -0.62 6.61 -9.92
CA VAL A 89 -0.16 5.45 -10.70
C VAL A 89 -0.41 5.65 -12.19
N ASN A 90 -1.60 6.11 -12.60
CA ASN A 90 -1.88 6.36 -14.01
C ASN A 90 -0.96 7.43 -14.61
N GLN A 91 -0.59 8.43 -13.83
CA GLN A 91 0.34 9.49 -14.21
C GLN A 91 1.82 9.08 -14.05
N ARG A 92 2.11 7.87 -13.56
CA ARG A 92 3.47 7.35 -13.32
C ARG A 92 4.34 8.21 -12.40
N ILE A 93 3.70 8.88 -11.43
CA ILE A 93 4.34 9.74 -10.46
C ILE A 93 4.02 9.29 -9.03
N CYS A 94 3.95 7.98 -8.77
CA CYS A 94 3.54 7.45 -7.46
C CYS A 94 4.71 7.23 -6.48
N ASP A 95 5.97 7.32 -6.94
CA ASP A 95 7.15 6.97 -6.14
C ASP A 95 7.27 7.81 -4.85
N ASP A 96 7.01 9.12 -4.92
CA ASP A 96 7.05 9.98 -3.73
C ASP A 96 5.89 9.69 -2.78
N PHE A 97 4.74 9.23 -3.29
CA PHE A 97 3.64 8.79 -2.42
C PHE A 97 4.01 7.53 -1.66
N VAL A 98 4.74 6.58 -2.29
CA VAL A 98 5.24 5.41 -1.56
C VAL A 98 6.17 5.84 -0.42
N ALA A 99 7.04 6.83 -0.67
CA ALA A 99 7.90 7.40 0.38
C ALA A 99 7.07 8.07 1.48
N LEU A 100 6.06 8.85 1.11
CA LEU A 100 5.15 9.49 2.05
C LEU A 100 4.42 8.46 2.93
N TRP A 101 3.88 7.40 2.33
CA TRP A 101 3.18 6.32 3.01
C TRP A 101 4.12 5.52 3.92
N ALA A 102 5.31 5.15 3.45
CA ALA A 102 6.30 4.42 4.22
C ALA A 102 6.73 5.17 5.50
N ASN A 103 6.69 6.50 5.49
CA ASN A 103 7.01 7.34 6.65
C ASN A 103 5.87 7.50 7.68
N GLN A 104 4.70 6.89 7.46
CA GLN A 104 3.55 7.00 8.37
C GLN A 104 3.61 6.03 9.56
N SER A 105 4.75 5.96 10.25
CA SER A 105 4.97 5.09 11.41
C SER A 105 3.94 5.30 12.53
N LYS A 106 3.50 6.54 12.74
CA LYS A 106 2.48 6.86 13.76
C LYS A 106 1.12 6.28 13.41
N ILE A 107 0.71 6.33 12.14
CA ILE A 107 -0.56 5.73 11.70
C ILE A 107 -0.47 4.21 11.86
N ALA A 108 0.66 3.59 11.47
CA ALA A 108 0.88 2.16 11.65
C ALA A 108 0.86 1.72 13.14
N GLU A 109 1.41 2.52 14.05
CA GLU A 109 1.35 2.27 15.50
C GLU A 109 -0.09 2.32 16.04
N LEU A 110 -0.88 3.31 15.60
CA LEU A 110 -2.28 3.45 16.00
C LEU A 110 -3.16 2.39 15.34
N HIS A 111 -2.84 1.97 14.11
CA HIS A 111 -3.55 0.95 13.35
C HIS A 111 -3.75 -0.31 14.21
N GLY A 112 -2.68 -0.81 14.84
CA GLY A 112 -2.72 -2.00 15.70
C GLY A 112 -3.71 -1.95 16.86
N LYS A 113 -4.14 -0.74 17.28
CA LYS A 113 -5.04 -0.52 18.43
C LYS A 113 -6.52 -0.46 18.04
N LEU A 114 -6.84 -0.32 16.77
CA LEU A 114 -8.22 -0.19 16.28
C LEU A 114 -8.81 -1.54 15.84
N PRO A 115 -10.14 -1.74 15.90
CA PRO A 115 -10.78 -2.92 15.34
C PRO A 115 -10.53 -3.05 13.84
N VAL A 116 -10.31 -4.27 13.33
CA VAL A 116 -9.99 -4.51 11.90
C VAL A 116 -11.07 -3.93 10.96
N ALA A 117 -12.35 -4.05 11.35
CA ALA A 117 -13.48 -3.49 10.60
C ALA A 117 -13.32 -1.98 10.29
N SER A 118 -12.60 -1.24 11.12
CA SER A 118 -12.39 0.20 10.99
C SER A 118 -11.17 0.60 10.16
N ARG A 119 -10.14 -0.23 10.20
CA ARG A 119 -8.79 0.13 9.72
C ARG A 119 -8.40 -0.61 8.45
N HIS A 120 -9.10 -1.69 8.08
CA HIS A 120 -8.71 -2.55 6.97
C HIS A 120 -8.52 -1.81 5.62
N THR A 121 -9.22 -0.68 5.42
CA THR A 121 -9.04 0.16 4.22
C THR A 121 -7.65 0.80 4.14
N VAL A 122 -6.98 1.05 5.26
CA VAL A 122 -5.56 1.43 5.32
C VAL A 122 -4.68 0.28 4.81
N SER A 123 -4.97 -0.95 5.24
CA SER A 123 -4.27 -2.15 4.76
C SER A 123 -4.48 -2.38 3.25
N CYS A 124 -5.64 -2.01 2.69
CA CYS A 124 -5.87 -2.01 1.24
C CYS A 124 -4.92 -1.07 0.48
N ILE A 125 -4.62 0.12 1.02
CA ILE A 125 -3.66 1.06 0.41
C ILE A 125 -2.28 0.41 0.36
N THR A 126 -1.81 -0.12 1.49
CA THR A 126 -0.53 -0.85 1.57
C THR A 126 -0.46 -2.00 0.57
N ALA A 127 -1.52 -2.82 0.49
CA ALA A 127 -1.61 -3.92 -0.46
C ALA A 127 -1.49 -3.42 -1.91
N ARG A 128 -2.19 -2.33 -2.26
CA ARG A 128 -2.13 -1.71 -3.58
C ARG A 128 -0.73 -1.21 -3.95
N LEU A 129 0.00 -0.65 -2.99
CA LEU A 129 1.38 -0.22 -3.19
C LEU A 129 2.31 -1.40 -3.46
N PHE A 130 2.19 -2.50 -2.70
CA PHE A 130 2.98 -3.71 -2.97
C PHE A 130 2.70 -4.30 -4.35
N VAL A 131 1.43 -4.36 -4.76
CA VAL A 131 1.05 -4.79 -6.12
C VAL A 131 1.70 -3.88 -7.17
N GLY A 132 1.64 -2.56 -6.96
CA GLY A 132 2.23 -1.59 -7.88
C GLY A 132 3.74 -1.73 -8.02
N ILE A 133 4.47 -1.88 -6.91
CA ILE A 133 5.91 -2.12 -6.92
C ILE A 133 6.23 -3.43 -7.65
N GLY A 134 5.50 -4.52 -7.34
CA GLY A 134 5.74 -5.82 -7.96
C GLY A 134 5.48 -5.86 -9.46
N ARG A 135 4.57 -5.03 -9.94
CA ARG A 135 4.27 -4.86 -11.37
C ARG A 135 5.15 -3.83 -12.08
N GLY A 136 5.98 -3.09 -11.35
CA GLY A 136 6.78 -2.00 -11.89
C GLY A 136 5.95 -0.76 -12.28
N GLU A 137 4.75 -0.59 -11.72
CA GLU A 137 3.93 0.62 -11.86
C GLU A 137 4.52 1.82 -11.08
N MET A 138 5.34 1.51 -10.08
CA MET A 138 6.10 2.45 -9.25
C MET A 138 7.46 1.81 -8.92
N LEU A 139 8.51 2.60 -8.87
CA LEU A 139 9.89 2.15 -8.69
C LEU A 139 10.60 2.96 -7.58
N PRO A 140 10.03 3.00 -6.35
CA PRO A 140 10.59 3.78 -5.27
C PRO A 140 12.00 3.30 -4.90
N SER A 141 12.76 4.17 -4.24
CA SER A 141 14.13 3.88 -3.83
C SER A 141 14.21 2.60 -2.99
N LYS A 142 15.39 1.95 -2.99
CA LYS A 142 15.68 0.79 -2.13
C LYS A 142 15.31 1.04 -0.67
N ASN A 143 15.67 2.21 -0.13
CA ASN A 143 15.40 2.58 1.26
C ASN A 143 13.90 2.72 1.51
N THR A 144 13.16 3.31 0.57
CA THR A 144 11.71 3.43 0.62
C THR A 144 11.02 2.06 0.66
N ARG A 145 11.46 1.11 -0.20
CA ARG A 145 10.91 -0.27 -0.21
C ARG A 145 11.16 -0.98 1.11
N LEU A 146 12.37 -0.85 1.67
CA LEU A 146 12.71 -1.44 2.96
C LEU A 146 11.84 -0.83 4.08
N LEU A 147 11.71 0.49 4.12
CA LEU A 147 10.91 1.18 5.12
C LEU A 147 9.43 0.80 5.02
N LEU A 148 8.89 0.72 3.80
CA LEU A 148 7.52 0.27 3.55
C LEU A 148 7.28 -1.13 4.15
N LEU A 149 8.19 -2.08 3.90
CA LEU A 149 8.12 -3.42 4.48
C LEU A 149 8.22 -3.39 6.01
N GLN A 150 9.14 -2.62 6.58
CA GLN A 150 9.34 -2.53 8.03
C GLN A 150 8.13 -1.94 8.76
N VAL A 151 7.50 -0.91 8.19
CA VAL A 151 6.39 -0.19 8.83
C VAL A 151 5.05 -0.88 8.59
N TRP A 152 4.81 -1.36 7.37
CA TRP A 152 3.47 -1.73 6.93
C TRP A 152 3.24 -3.22 6.67
N LEU A 153 4.28 -4.05 6.58
CA LEU A 153 4.08 -5.49 6.37
C LEU A 153 3.36 -6.14 7.55
N GLN A 154 3.74 -5.81 8.79
CA GLN A 154 3.07 -6.38 9.96
C GLN A 154 1.60 -5.94 10.08
N PRO A 155 1.25 -4.64 9.98
CA PRO A 155 -0.14 -4.21 9.91
C PRO A 155 -0.97 -4.91 8.82
N LEU A 156 -0.40 -5.12 7.63
CA LEU A 156 -1.06 -5.85 6.55
C LEU A 156 -1.27 -7.34 6.90
N ILE A 157 -0.29 -7.99 7.54
CA ILE A 157 -0.42 -9.38 8.00
C ILE A 157 -1.53 -9.51 9.04
N ASP A 158 -1.62 -8.57 9.98
CA ASP A 158 -2.62 -8.60 11.05
C ASP A 158 -4.07 -8.53 10.52
N ASP A 159 -4.27 -7.83 9.40
CA ASP A 159 -5.57 -7.67 8.75
C ASP A 159 -5.81 -8.70 7.63
N TYR A 160 -4.82 -9.54 7.29
CA TYR A 160 -4.81 -10.32 6.05
C TYR A 160 -6.01 -11.26 5.90
N SER A 161 -6.40 -11.95 6.97
CA SER A 161 -7.58 -12.84 6.97
C SER A 161 -8.88 -12.06 6.73
N TRP A 162 -9.01 -10.86 7.29
CA TRP A 162 -10.16 -9.99 7.06
C TRP A 162 -10.21 -9.48 5.62
N LEU A 163 -9.06 -9.09 5.06
CA LEU A 163 -8.98 -8.62 3.67
C LEU A 163 -9.43 -9.71 2.69
N GLN A 164 -9.06 -10.97 2.92
CA GLN A 164 -9.51 -12.10 2.09
C GLN A 164 -11.04 -12.30 2.13
N CYS A 165 -11.66 -12.12 3.29
CA CYS A 165 -13.09 -12.40 3.47
C CYS A 165 -14.00 -11.21 3.16
N SER A 166 -13.54 -9.98 3.37
CA SER A 166 -14.39 -8.79 3.37
C SER A 166 -14.10 -7.80 2.25
N CYS A 167 -12.91 -7.84 1.63
CA CYS A 167 -12.56 -6.91 0.55
C CYS A 167 -12.69 -7.58 -0.82
N ARG A 168 -13.78 -7.28 -1.55
CA ARG A 168 -14.08 -7.89 -2.86
C ARG A 168 -13.00 -7.67 -3.93
N SER A 169 -12.26 -6.57 -3.84
CA SER A 169 -11.20 -6.20 -4.78
C SER A 169 -9.82 -6.71 -4.36
N PHE A 170 -9.72 -7.43 -3.23
CA PHE A 170 -8.44 -7.92 -2.73
C PHE A 170 -8.02 -9.19 -3.49
N ASP A 171 -7.03 -9.05 -4.37
CA ASP A 171 -6.41 -10.18 -5.05
C ASP A 171 -5.19 -10.67 -4.25
N ARG A 172 -5.40 -11.73 -3.47
CA ARG A 172 -4.38 -12.40 -2.67
C ARG A 172 -3.10 -12.70 -3.47
N LYS A 173 -3.23 -13.23 -4.69
CA LYS A 173 -2.05 -13.65 -5.48
C LYS A 173 -1.22 -12.46 -5.91
N LEU A 174 -1.87 -11.38 -6.35
CA LEU A 174 -1.17 -10.16 -6.75
C LEU A 174 -0.47 -9.50 -5.57
N VAL A 175 -1.10 -9.49 -4.40
CA VAL A 175 -0.50 -8.93 -3.18
C VAL A 175 0.70 -9.75 -2.73
N GLU A 176 0.58 -11.08 -2.69
CA GLU A 176 1.68 -11.99 -2.33
C GLU A 176 2.88 -11.86 -3.29
N GLU A 177 2.64 -11.83 -4.60
CA GLU A 177 3.69 -11.61 -5.60
C GLU A 177 4.31 -10.21 -5.45
N GLY A 178 3.49 -9.18 -5.21
CA GLY A 178 3.94 -7.81 -4.99
C GLY A 178 4.87 -7.64 -3.79
N ILE A 179 4.49 -8.23 -2.66
CA ILE A 179 5.33 -8.27 -1.45
C ILE A 179 6.62 -9.04 -1.74
N GLY A 180 6.50 -10.22 -2.37
CA GLY A 180 7.63 -11.08 -2.72
C GLY A 180 8.66 -10.37 -3.60
N GLN A 181 8.23 -9.71 -4.68
CA GLN A 181 9.10 -8.92 -5.55
C GLN A 181 9.73 -7.73 -4.83
N THR A 182 8.96 -7.05 -3.97
CA THR A 182 9.48 -5.93 -3.17
C THR A 182 10.62 -6.41 -2.26
N ILE A 183 10.48 -7.58 -1.63
CA ILE A 183 11.54 -8.16 -0.79
C ILE A 183 12.74 -8.59 -1.65
N LEU A 184 12.53 -9.34 -2.73
CA LEU A 184 13.58 -9.92 -3.58
C LEU A 184 14.48 -8.89 -4.28
N THR A 185 14.08 -7.63 -4.29
CA THR A 185 14.84 -6.51 -4.86
C THR A 185 15.67 -5.73 -3.83
N LEU A 186 15.59 -6.12 -2.55
CA LEU A 186 16.46 -5.59 -1.48
C LEU A 186 17.83 -6.28 -1.47
N PRO A 187 18.83 -5.77 -0.71
CA PRO A 187 20.06 -6.48 -0.42
C PRO A 187 19.81 -7.82 0.29
N LEU A 188 20.72 -8.79 0.13
CA LEU A 188 20.56 -10.16 0.68
C LEU A 188 20.32 -10.21 2.20
N GLU A 189 20.96 -9.33 2.96
CA GLU A 189 20.79 -9.25 4.41
C GLU A 189 19.36 -8.83 4.79
N ASP A 190 18.80 -7.86 4.08
CA ASP A 190 17.42 -7.40 4.28
C ASP A 190 16.42 -8.46 3.81
N GLN A 191 16.68 -9.12 2.67
CA GLN A 191 15.89 -10.26 2.20
C GLN A 191 15.81 -11.34 3.27
N ARG A 192 16.95 -11.73 3.85
CA ARG A 192 17.03 -12.72 4.92
C ARG A 192 16.17 -12.31 6.12
N SER A 193 16.33 -11.07 6.59
CA SER A 193 15.57 -10.58 7.74
C SER A 193 14.06 -10.62 7.51
N MET A 194 13.60 -10.10 6.37
CA MET A 194 12.17 -10.07 6.02
C MET A 194 11.58 -11.47 5.84
N LEU A 195 12.28 -12.35 5.13
CA LEU A 195 11.80 -13.70 4.82
C LEU A 195 11.80 -14.62 6.04
N LEU A 196 12.80 -14.53 6.94
CA LEU A 196 12.79 -15.30 8.18
C LEU A 196 11.70 -14.80 9.14
N ALA A 197 11.49 -13.49 9.23
CA ALA A 197 10.40 -12.93 10.01
C ALA A 197 9.03 -13.35 9.46
N TRP A 198 8.86 -13.37 8.13
CA TRP A 198 7.68 -13.94 7.48
C TRP A 198 7.51 -15.42 7.82
N LEU A 199 8.54 -16.25 7.67
CA LEU A 199 8.48 -17.69 7.92
C LEU A 199 7.99 -17.98 9.36
N GLY A 200 8.55 -17.27 10.35
CA GLY A 200 8.12 -17.39 11.74
C GLY A 200 6.64 -17.03 11.98
N ARG A 201 6.09 -16.08 11.20
CA ARG A 201 4.66 -15.73 11.23
C ARG A 201 3.79 -16.74 10.50
N PHE A 202 4.22 -17.17 9.31
CA PHE A 202 3.52 -18.17 8.50
C PHE A 202 3.34 -19.49 9.26
N LEU A 203 4.37 -19.93 10.00
CA LEU A 203 4.29 -21.12 10.85
C LEU A 203 3.27 -21.00 12.00
N LYS A 204 2.89 -19.79 12.41
CA LYS A 204 1.88 -19.54 13.46
C LYS A 204 0.47 -19.32 12.90
N LEU A 205 0.37 -18.64 11.75
CA LEU A 205 -0.89 -18.14 11.19
C LEU A 205 -1.42 -18.99 10.03
N GLY A 206 -0.58 -19.78 9.37
CA GLY A 206 -0.94 -20.52 8.15
C GLY A 206 -1.44 -19.59 7.04
N ASP A 207 -2.57 -19.96 6.43
CA ASP A 207 -3.20 -19.21 5.35
C ASP A 207 -3.78 -17.84 5.75
N ASN A 208 -3.77 -17.52 7.05
CA ASN A 208 -4.08 -16.17 7.56
C ASN A 208 -2.89 -15.20 7.44
N CYS A 209 -1.81 -15.58 6.76
CA CYS A 209 -0.65 -14.75 6.44
C CYS A 209 -0.39 -14.80 4.92
N PRO A 210 0.10 -13.73 4.27
CA PRO A 210 0.52 -13.77 2.87
C PRO A 210 1.50 -14.92 2.63
N ASN A 211 1.25 -15.75 1.63
CA ASN A 211 2.15 -16.84 1.27
C ASN A 211 3.30 -16.31 0.40
N LEU A 212 4.47 -16.09 1.01
CA LEU A 212 5.68 -15.64 0.33
C LEU A 212 6.63 -16.80 -0.04
N GLN A 213 6.14 -18.04 -0.08
CA GLN A 213 6.95 -19.23 -0.35
C GLN A 213 7.76 -19.10 -1.65
N ARG A 214 7.14 -18.60 -2.73
CA ARG A 214 7.85 -18.40 -4.01
C ARG A 214 9.05 -17.46 -3.86
N ALA A 215 8.89 -16.35 -3.13
CA ALA A 215 9.97 -15.42 -2.87
C ALA A 215 11.05 -16.05 -1.98
N PHE A 216 10.64 -16.81 -0.96
CA PHE A 216 11.54 -17.58 -0.10
C PHE A 216 12.38 -18.58 -0.91
N GLU A 217 11.77 -19.34 -1.81
CA GLU A 217 12.47 -20.31 -2.67
C GLU A 217 13.51 -19.63 -3.58
N VAL A 218 13.16 -18.48 -4.17
CA VAL A 218 14.09 -17.71 -5.00
C VAL A 218 15.28 -17.21 -4.19
N TRP A 219 15.03 -16.61 -3.03
CA TRP A 219 16.08 -16.14 -2.12
C TRP A 219 16.98 -17.31 -1.65
N TRP A 220 16.38 -18.44 -1.28
CA TRP A 220 17.10 -19.62 -0.82
C TRP A 220 18.06 -20.15 -1.88
N ARG A 221 17.57 -20.33 -3.13
CA ARG A 221 18.41 -20.77 -4.25
C ARG A 221 19.55 -19.79 -4.51
N ARG A 222 19.28 -18.48 -4.54
CA ARG A 222 20.31 -17.45 -4.75
C ARG A 222 21.36 -17.41 -3.64
N THR A 223 20.99 -17.75 -2.41
CA THR A 223 21.87 -17.66 -1.24
C THR A 223 22.73 -18.92 -1.07
N PHE A 224 22.16 -20.11 -1.27
CA PHE A 224 22.80 -21.38 -0.92
C PHE A 224 23.16 -22.26 -2.12
N VAL A 225 22.49 -22.09 -3.25
CA VAL A 225 22.76 -22.87 -4.47
C VAL A 225 23.68 -22.05 -5.36
N ARG A 226 24.99 -22.12 -5.10
CA ARG A 226 25.99 -21.62 -6.06
C ARG A 226 25.88 -22.45 -7.35
N PRO A 227 25.88 -21.84 -8.54
CA PRO A 227 26.39 -22.56 -9.70
C PRO A 227 27.83 -22.96 -9.34
N TYR A 228 28.14 -24.25 -9.41
CA TYR A 228 29.53 -24.70 -9.52
C TYR A 228 30.09 -24.05 -10.80
N VAL A 229 30.62 -22.84 -10.69
CA VAL A 229 31.52 -22.30 -11.70
C VAL A 229 32.81 -23.04 -11.43
N SER A 230 33.02 -24.10 -12.21
CA SER A 230 34.29 -24.78 -12.35
C SER A 230 35.41 -23.75 -12.43
N GLN A 231 36.23 -23.68 -11.38
CA GLN A 231 37.64 -23.32 -11.51
C GLN A 231 38.27 -24.39 -12.42
N ALA A 232 38.11 -24.23 -13.72
CA ALA A 232 39.05 -24.77 -14.67
C ALA A 232 40.29 -23.87 -14.59
N ARG A 233 41.43 -24.51 -14.36
CA ARG A 233 42.78 -23.94 -14.36
C ARG A 233 43.07 -23.15 -15.64
#